data_AF-A0A7C6CC74-F1
#
_entry.id   AF-A0A7C6CC74-F1
#
_cell.length_a   1.000
_cell.length_b   1.000
_cell.length_c   1.000
_cell.angle_alpha   90.00
_cell.angle_beta   90.00
_cell.angle_gamma   90.00
#
_symmetry.space_group_name_H-M   'P 1'
#
loop_
_entity.id
_entity.type
_entity.pdbx_description
1 polymer ?
#
loop_
_entity_poly.entity_id
_entity_poly.type
_entity_poly.pdbx_seq_one_letter_code
_entity_poly.pdbx_strand_id
1 'polypeptide(L)'
;MLLLGNDRFVTQDYKTHGYGEDYKGEHLSDIRIRGTAKVIKVVNKYIAYEDTIDYNKFLKNKNEWRDETYFNCVSITGKNVRYHQSELGGNQIELESYDNNKKRYLKIYNMAEVFVSVGDIIDSNTVIGKQGNTGLVLSKKQESDETYGSHIHFEVLDENYNNIDPREYATFIKELKYIEQTNVSDARKKQIKIIADKINIKQSPTNESANIGYVNESEVYDINGVVEDETKTWYNIKTNTGIIGFISNDKGTNQILVIEEGHDIEGLIKEVDEQRELKLIYTCEKDGVYAVRLQKGDNLYLDM
;
A
#
# COMPACT_ATOMS: atom_id res chain seq x y z
N MET A 1 9.48 25.25 -5.20
CA MET A 1 8.21 25.17 -4.45
C MET A 1 8.19 23.79 -3.85
N LEU A 2 7.86 23.68 -2.56
CA LEU A 2 7.81 22.37 -1.92
C LEU A 2 6.60 21.60 -2.46
N LEU A 3 6.90 20.56 -3.24
CA LEU A 3 5.94 19.63 -3.81
C LEU A 3 6.38 18.23 -3.40
N LEU A 4 5.54 17.51 -2.67
CA LEU A 4 5.86 16.19 -2.13
C LEU A 4 7.17 16.21 -1.30
N GLY A 5 7.35 17.26 -0.50
CA GLY A 5 8.45 17.40 0.46
C GLY A 5 9.79 17.84 -0.10
N ASN A 6 9.91 18.19 -1.39
CA ASN A 6 11.15 18.71 -1.99
C ASN A 6 10.88 19.85 -2.98
N ASP A 7 11.94 20.57 -3.35
CA ASP A 7 11.87 21.59 -4.39
C ASP A 7 11.64 20.96 -5.76
N ARG A 8 10.42 21.11 -6.25
CA ARG A 8 10.02 20.72 -7.61
C ARG A 8 9.26 21.85 -8.27
N PHE A 9 9.04 21.70 -9.57
CA PHE A 9 8.15 22.54 -10.36
C PHE A 9 7.27 21.66 -11.25
N VAL A 10 6.10 22.20 -11.59
CA VAL A 10 5.11 21.48 -12.41
C VAL A 10 5.55 21.54 -13.87
N THR A 11 5.67 20.38 -14.51
CA THR A 11 5.96 20.27 -15.95
C THR A 11 4.71 20.04 -16.78
N GLN A 12 3.69 19.42 -16.19
CA GLN A 12 2.37 19.26 -16.78
C GLN A 12 1.32 19.41 -15.68
N ASP A 13 0.42 20.38 -15.83
CA ASP A 13 -0.63 20.66 -14.85
C ASP A 13 -1.86 19.77 -15.06
N TYR A 14 -2.73 19.74 -14.05
CA TYR A 14 -3.91 18.88 -14.06
C TYR A 14 -4.86 19.19 -15.21
N LYS A 15 -4.97 20.47 -15.61
CA LYS A 15 -5.82 20.89 -16.72
C LYS A 15 -5.33 20.33 -18.06
N THR A 16 -4.02 20.23 -18.23
CA THR A 16 -3.40 19.73 -19.45
C THR A 16 -3.29 18.20 -19.44
N HIS A 17 -3.03 17.59 -18.29
CA HIS A 17 -2.86 16.14 -18.16
C HIS A 17 -4.20 15.38 -18.07
N GLY A 18 -5.20 15.97 -17.40
CA GLY A 18 -6.55 15.39 -17.20
C GLY A 18 -6.68 14.33 -16.10
N TYR A 19 -5.57 13.76 -15.61
CA TYR A 19 -5.59 12.64 -14.64
C TYR A 19 -4.65 12.86 -13.44
N GLY A 20 -3.58 13.65 -13.60
CA GLY A 20 -2.62 13.93 -12.54
C GLY A 20 -1.78 15.16 -12.85
N GLU A 21 -0.67 15.33 -12.15
CA GLU A 21 0.34 16.34 -12.44
C GLU A 21 1.73 15.71 -12.48
N ASP A 22 2.58 16.27 -13.34
CA ASP A 22 3.99 15.90 -13.42
C ASP A 22 4.85 16.93 -12.70
N TYR A 23 5.68 16.45 -11.79
CA TYR A 23 6.61 17.27 -11.01
C TYR A 23 8.05 16.90 -11.30
N LYS A 24 8.81 17.90 -11.75
CA LYS A 24 10.24 17.75 -11.95
C LYS A 24 11.00 18.43 -10.82
N GLY A 25 11.88 17.66 -10.19
CA GLY A 25 12.90 18.14 -9.26
C GLY A 25 14.25 17.47 -9.52
N GLU A 26 15.13 17.54 -8.53
CA GLU A 26 16.39 16.80 -8.53
C GLU A 26 16.12 15.28 -8.60
N HIS A 27 16.91 14.58 -9.42
CA HIS A 27 16.84 13.12 -9.51
C HIS A 27 17.21 12.50 -8.15
N LEU A 28 16.50 11.46 -7.71
CA LEU A 28 16.64 10.84 -6.39
C LEU A 28 16.30 11.75 -5.18
N SER A 29 15.60 12.86 -5.42
CA SER A 29 15.00 13.65 -4.33
C SER A 29 13.93 12.86 -3.58
N ASP A 30 13.84 13.05 -2.26
CA ASP A 30 12.86 12.34 -1.42
C ASP A 30 11.42 12.68 -1.81
N ILE A 31 10.53 11.72 -1.61
CA ILE A 31 9.09 11.93 -1.74
C ILE A 31 8.48 11.74 -0.37
N ARG A 32 7.61 12.68 0.02
CA ARG A 32 6.81 12.64 1.25
C ARG A 32 5.39 13.11 0.95
N ILE A 33 4.45 12.77 1.82
CA ILE A 33 3.11 13.35 1.86
C ILE A 33 2.97 14.22 3.11
N ARG A 34 1.94 15.06 3.17
CA ARG A 34 1.53 15.74 4.40
C ARG A 34 0.34 15.01 5.02
N GLY A 35 0.48 14.67 6.30
CA GLY A 35 -0.48 13.90 7.06
C GLY A 35 -0.09 12.42 7.24
N THR A 36 -1.10 11.56 7.40
CA THR A 36 -0.94 10.10 7.52
C THR A 36 -1.67 9.35 6.42
N ALA A 37 -1.17 8.17 6.03
CA ALA A 37 -1.81 7.31 5.02
C ALA A 37 -1.46 5.83 5.24
N LYS A 38 -2.29 4.92 4.72
CA LYS A 38 -1.98 3.49 4.63
C LYS A 38 -1.47 3.16 3.23
N VAL A 39 -0.39 2.40 3.13
CA VAL A 39 0.11 1.88 1.85
C VAL A 39 -0.75 0.68 1.43
N ILE A 40 -1.42 0.78 0.28
CA ILE A 40 -2.33 -0.27 -0.21
C ILE A 40 -1.83 -0.98 -1.47
N LYS A 41 -0.83 -0.42 -2.16
CA LYS A 41 -0.17 -1.05 -3.30
C LYS A 41 1.28 -0.57 -3.41
N VAL A 42 2.18 -1.49 -3.77
CA VAL A 42 3.59 -1.19 -4.08
C VAL A 42 4.01 -1.95 -5.32
N VAL A 43 4.74 -1.27 -6.21
CA VAL A 43 5.55 -1.85 -7.27
C VAL A 43 6.95 -1.30 -7.11
N ASN A 44 7.93 -2.16 -6.83
CA ASN A 44 9.32 -1.76 -6.60
C ASN A 44 10.27 -2.84 -7.13
N LYS A 45 10.33 -2.96 -8.45
CA LYS A 45 11.10 -4.02 -9.13
C LYS A 45 11.86 -3.56 -10.36
N TYR A 46 11.60 -2.33 -10.80
CA TYR A 46 12.26 -1.74 -11.95
C TYR A 46 13.48 -0.95 -11.51
N ILE A 47 14.52 -0.98 -12.33
CA ILE A 47 15.77 -0.26 -12.08
C ILE A 47 15.68 1.07 -12.84
N ALA A 48 15.80 2.19 -12.12
CA ALA A 48 15.83 3.53 -12.70
C ALA A 48 16.91 3.61 -13.80
N TYR A 49 16.63 4.38 -14.85
CA TYR A 49 17.41 4.48 -16.08
C TYR A 49 17.47 3.20 -16.94
N GLU A 50 17.81 2.05 -16.36
CA GLU A 50 17.94 0.79 -17.10
C GLU A 50 16.64 0.30 -17.71
N ASP A 51 15.55 0.38 -16.94
CA ASP A 51 14.23 -0.14 -17.31
C ASP A 51 13.30 0.98 -17.84
N THR A 52 13.83 2.19 -18.00
CA THR A 52 13.12 3.36 -18.51
C THR A 52 12.74 3.18 -19.97
N ILE A 53 11.48 3.46 -20.31
CA ILE A 53 10.98 3.40 -21.68
C ILE A 53 10.70 4.82 -22.18
N ASP A 54 11.24 5.15 -23.36
CA ASP A 54 10.80 6.36 -24.08
C ASP A 54 9.33 6.20 -24.50
N TYR A 55 8.50 7.13 -24.06
CA TYR A 55 7.05 7.09 -24.31
C TYR A 55 6.69 7.12 -25.80
N ASN A 56 7.41 7.87 -26.65
CA ASN A 56 7.11 7.93 -28.08
C ASN A 56 7.44 6.62 -28.78
N LYS A 57 8.55 5.99 -28.40
CA LYS A 57 8.96 4.66 -28.83
C LYS A 57 7.94 3.62 -28.39
N PHE A 58 7.45 3.71 -27.15
CA PHE A 58 6.33 2.86 -26.70
C PHE A 58 5.10 3.05 -27.58
N LEU A 59 4.63 4.28 -27.79
CA LEU A 59 3.45 4.54 -28.61
C LEU A 59 3.56 3.97 -30.03
N LYS A 60 4.74 4.06 -30.65
CA LYS A 60 5.01 3.53 -31.98
C LYS A 60 4.97 2.00 -32.04
N ASN A 61 5.46 1.33 -30.99
CA ASN A 61 5.65 -0.12 -30.98
C ASN A 61 4.64 -0.89 -30.11
N LYS A 62 3.73 -0.21 -29.40
CA LYS A 62 2.85 -0.80 -28.36
C LYS A 62 2.05 -2.02 -28.84
N ASN A 63 1.63 -2.05 -30.10
CA ASN A 63 0.86 -3.16 -30.64
C ASN A 63 1.73 -4.40 -30.85
N GLU A 64 2.96 -4.22 -31.31
CA GLU A 64 3.93 -5.30 -31.51
C GLU A 64 4.51 -5.80 -30.18
N TRP A 65 4.67 -4.90 -29.20
CA TRP A 65 5.17 -5.24 -27.88
C TRP A 65 4.12 -5.88 -26.98
N ARG A 66 2.83 -5.84 -27.34
CA ARG A 66 1.76 -6.35 -26.50
C ARG A 66 1.74 -7.88 -26.49
N ASP A 67 1.69 -8.42 -25.29
CA ASP A 67 1.54 -9.85 -24.98
C ASP A 67 0.44 -9.98 -23.91
N GLU A 68 -0.81 -10.11 -24.36
CA GLU A 68 -2.01 -10.08 -23.52
C GLU A 68 -2.13 -8.83 -22.64
N THR A 69 -1.93 -8.98 -21.32
CA THR A 69 -1.92 -7.92 -20.30
C THR A 69 -0.52 -7.38 -20.00
N TYR A 70 0.49 -7.85 -20.73
CA TYR A 70 1.88 -7.43 -20.61
C TYR A 70 2.37 -6.70 -21.86
N PHE A 71 3.47 -5.98 -21.70
CA PHE A 71 4.24 -5.36 -22.77
C PHE A 71 5.72 -5.78 -22.65
N ASN A 72 6.25 -6.39 -23.70
CA ASN A 72 7.67 -6.75 -23.82
C ASN A 72 8.41 -5.60 -24.51
N CYS A 73 8.85 -4.62 -23.73
CA CYS A 73 9.43 -3.37 -24.21
C CYS A 73 10.95 -3.44 -24.33
N VAL A 74 11.51 -2.52 -25.13
CA VAL A 74 12.96 -2.25 -25.18
C VAL A 74 13.23 -0.87 -24.58
N SER A 75 13.99 -0.84 -23.49
CA SER A 75 14.32 0.39 -22.76
C SER A 75 15.23 1.34 -23.55
N ILE A 76 15.48 2.52 -22.98
CA ILE A 76 16.43 3.50 -23.53
C ILE A 76 17.88 2.99 -23.54
N THR A 77 18.20 2.00 -22.70
CA THR A 77 19.53 1.36 -22.68
C THR A 77 19.62 0.16 -23.63
N GLY A 78 18.52 -0.20 -24.30
CA GLY A 78 18.42 -1.38 -25.15
C GLY A 78 18.09 -2.68 -24.40
N LYS A 79 17.87 -2.61 -23.08
CA LYS A 79 17.47 -3.76 -22.26
C LYS A 79 16.03 -4.18 -22.57
N ASN A 80 15.78 -5.48 -22.66
CA ASN A 80 14.42 -6.00 -22.71
C ASN A 80 13.81 -5.97 -21.30
N VAL A 81 12.63 -5.36 -21.17
CA VAL A 81 11.91 -5.23 -19.92
C VAL A 81 10.43 -5.53 -20.13
N ARG A 82 9.84 -6.27 -19.20
CA ARG A 82 8.44 -6.67 -19.25
C ARG A 82 7.62 -5.88 -18.23
N TYR A 83 6.62 -5.17 -18.72
CA TYR A 83 5.68 -4.40 -17.90
C TYR A 83 4.31 -5.07 -17.91
N HIS A 84 3.69 -5.26 -16.75
CA HIS A 84 2.23 -5.46 -16.74
C HIS A 84 1.55 -4.14 -17.10
N GLN A 85 0.40 -4.17 -17.76
CA GLN A 85 -0.31 -2.96 -18.22
C GLN A 85 -0.61 -1.96 -17.08
N SER A 86 -0.78 -2.45 -15.84
CA SER A 86 -1.03 -1.62 -14.65
C SER A 86 0.24 -1.11 -13.96
N GLU A 87 1.41 -1.38 -14.53
CA GLU A 87 2.75 -1.04 -14.03
C GLU A 87 3.52 -0.16 -15.02
N LEU A 88 2.86 0.35 -16.09
CA LEU A 88 3.50 1.20 -17.09
C LEU A 88 4.05 2.52 -16.52
N GLY A 89 3.61 2.93 -15.32
CA GLY A 89 4.22 4.03 -14.57
C GLY A 89 5.50 3.64 -13.80
N GLY A 90 6.05 2.44 -14.01
CA GLY A 90 7.29 2.02 -13.36
C GLY A 90 7.10 1.65 -11.89
N ASN A 91 8.11 1.94 -11.07
CA ASN A 91 7.97 1.83 -9.62
C ASN A 91 6.95 2.87 -9.15
N GLN A 92 6.01 2.41 -8.33
CA GLN A 92 4.84 3.18 -7.96
C GLN A 92 4.28 2.72 -6.62
N ILE A 93 3.55 3.62 -5.96
CA ILE A 93 2.76 3.30 -4.78
C ILE A 93 1.33 3.83 -4.91
N GLU A 94 0.43 3.18 -4.19
CA GLU A 94 -0.92 3.68 -3.93
C GLU A 94 -1.14 3.77 -2.43
N LEU A 95 -1.60 4.93 -1.98
CA LEU A 95 -1.88 5.24 -0.59
C LEU A 95 -3.37 5.50 -0.40
N GLU A 96 -3.92 5.04 0.70
CA GLU A 96 -5.27 5.36 1.16
C GLU A 96 -5.21 6.34 2.34
N SER A 97 -6.00 7.41 2.29
CA SER A 97 -6.19 8.31 3.42
C SER A 97 -7.51 9.07 3.31
N TYR A 98 -7.74 10.04 4.20
CA TYR A 98 -8.96 10.84 4.24
C TYR A 98 -8.65 12.33 4.22
N ASP A 99 -9.44 13.07 3.45
CA ASP A 99 -9.52 14.53 3.46
C ASP A 99 -10.94 14.92 3.92
N ASN A 100 -11.05 15.53 5.10
CA ASN A 100 -12.33 15.90 5.71
C ASN A 100 -13.34 14.73 5.74
N ASN A 101 -12.89 13.57 6.25
CA ASN A 101 -13.63 12.29 6.30
C ASN A 101 -14.03 11.69 4.95
N LYS A 102 -13.63 12.27 3.82
CA LYS A 102 -13.82 11.68 2.50
C LYS A 102 -12.58 10.87 2.13
N LYS A 103 -12.78 9.63 1.69
CA LYS A 103 -11.67 8.76 1.29
C LYS A 103 -10.96 9.33 0.07
N ARG A 104 -9.63 9.23 0.06
CA ARG A 104 -8.75 9.63 -1.03
C ARG A 104 -7.75 8.53 -1.31
N TYR A 105 -7.44 8.35 -2.59
CA TYR A 105 -6.35 7.52 -3.03
C TYR A 105 -5.28 8.41 -3.67
N LEU A 106 -4.04 8.22 -3.25
CA LEU A 106 -2.89 8.92 -3.82
C LEU A 106 -2.07 7.91 -4.60
N LYS A 107 -1.83 8.17 -5.89
CA LYS A 107 -0.98 7.32 -6.73
C LYS A 107 0.24 8.10 -7.16
N ILE A 108 1.41 7.55 -6.86
CA ILE A 108 2.71 8.17 -7.15
C ILE A 108 3.48 7.19 -8.02
N TYR A 109 3.92 7.65 -9.18
CA TYR A 109 4.57 6.83 -10.19
C TYR A 109 5.93 7.41 -10.60
N ASN A 110 6.62 6.69 -11.49
CA ASN A 110 7.94 7.02 -12.04
C ASN A 110 9.01 7.15 -10.94
N MET A 111 8.84 6.41 -9.84
CA MET A 111 9.77 6.44 -8.70
C MET A 111 11.07 5.71 -9.08
N ALA A 112 12.21 6.12 -8.50
CA ALA A 112 13.44 5.35 -8.64
C ALA A 112 13.39 4.13 -7.72
N GLU A 113 12.98 4.37 -6.47
CA GLU A 113 12.93 3.38 -5.41
C GLU A 113 11.72 3.67 -4.50
N VAL A 114 11.15 2.60 -3.95
CA VAL A 114 10.11 2.65 -2.91
C VAL A 114 10.66 2.08 -1.61
N PHE A 115 10.44 2.78 -0.49
CA PHE A 115 10.96 2.38 0.83
C PHE A 115 9.93 1.79 1.78
N VAL A 116 8.66 1.79 1.37
CA VAL A 116 7.53 1.33 2.18
C VAL A 116 6.91 0.07 1.58
N SER A 117 6.22 -0.69 2.43
CA SER A 117 5.56 -1.95 2.09
C SER A 117 4.04 -1.82 2.17
N VAL A 118 3.32 -2.69 1.47
CA VAL A 118 1.86 -2.78 1.61
C VAL A 118 1.50 -3.09 3.06
N GLY A 119 0.57 -2.33 3.63
CA GLY A 119 0.15 -2.42 5.02
C GLY A 119 0.72 -1.33 5.93
N ASP A 120 1.85 -0.71 5.55
CA ASP A 120 2.49 0.32 6.37
C ASP A 120 1.57 1.53 6.58
N ILE A 121 1.56 2.06 7.81
CA ILE A 121 0.99 3.37 8.13
C ILE A 121 2.13 4.38 8.16
N ILE A 122 2.08 5.36 7.25
CA ILE A 122 3.11 6.38 7.08
C ILE A 122 2.65 7.73 7.62
N ASP A 123 3.61 8.59 7.95
CA ASP A 123 3.37 9.95 8.43
C ASP A 123 4.14 11.01 7.59
N SER A 124 4.11 12.26 8.04
CA SER A 124 4.74 13.38 7.34
C SER A 124 6.28 13.36 7.37
N ASN A 125 6.87 12.58 8.28
CA ASN A 125 8.31 12.43 8.40
C ASN A 125 8.84 11.28 7.54
N THR A 126 7.97 10.33 7.20
CA THR A 126 8.29 9.12 6.46
C THR A 126 8.69 9.45 5.01
N VAL A 127 9.92 9.09 4.63
CA VAL A 127 10.35 9.07 3.22
C VAL A 127 9.78 7.82 2.58
N ILE A 128 8.83 7.99 1.66
CA ILE A 128 8.16 6.87 1.00
C ILE A 128 8.95 6.31 -0.19
N GLY A 129 9.88 7.09 -0.73
CA GLY A 129 10.73 6.69 -1.83
C GLY A 129 11.46 7.87 -2.47
N LYS A 130 12.03 7.63 -3.65
CA LYS A 130 12.86 8.57 -4.39
C LYS A 130 12.31 8.87 -5.77
N GLN A 131 12.43 10.12 -6.22
CA GLN A 131 12.09 10.49 -7.60
C GLN A 131 13.00 9.78 -8.60
N GLY A 132 12.42 9.21 -9.64
CA GLY A 132 13.15 8.49 -10.66
C GLY A 132 12.64 8.76 -12.06
N ASN A 133 12.75 7.74 -12.90
CA ASN A 133 12.39 7.73 -14.31
C ASN A 133 12.00 6.32 -14.79
N THR A 134 11.63 5.40 -13.89
CA THR A 134 11.13 4.08 -14.32
C THR A 134 9.81 4.22 -15.06
N GLY A 135 9.44 3.24 -15.87
CA GLY A 135 8.19 3.26 -16.63
C GLY A 135 8.28 4.07 -17.92
N LEU A 136 7.13 4.53 -18.41
CA LEU A 136 7.02 5.32 -19.62
C LEU A 136 7.26 6.81 -19.31
N VAL A 137 8.34 7.38 -19.84
CA VAL A 137 8.68 8.79 -19.62
C VAL A 137 8.98 9.51 -20.93
N LEU A 138 8.78 10.82 -20.94
CA LEU A 138 9.19 11.71 -22.03
C LEU A 138 10.44 12.50 -21.61
N SER A 139 11.40 12.65 -22.53
CA SER A 139 12.53 13.54 -22.29
C SER A 139 12.99 14.30 -23.53
N LYS A 140 13.62 15.45 -23.29
CA LYS A 140 14.43 16.19 -24.27
C LYS A 140 15.93 15.92 -24.09
N LYS A 141 16.30 15.09 -23.12
CA LYS A 141 17.68 14.71 -22.82
C LYS A 141 18.15 13.62 -23.77
N GLN A 142 19.45 13.46 -23.89
CA GLN A 142 20.04 12.31 -24.58
C GLN A 142 19.76 11.04 -23.78
N GLU A 143 19.53 9.91 -24.46
CA GLU A 143 19.27 8.61 -23.81
C GLU A 143 20.42 8.15 -22.91
N SER A 144 21.62 8.72 -23.06
CA SER A 144 22.77 8.44 -22.19
C SER A 144 22.78 9.24 -20.87
N ASP A 145 21.85 10.17 -20.65
CA ASP A 145 21.74 10.91 -19.39
C ASP A 145 20.96 10.06 -18.37
N GLU A 146 21.58 9.70 -17.24
CA GLU A 146 20.97 8.86 -16.19
C GLU A 146 19.65 9.43 -15.65
N THR A 147 19.47 10.74 -15.74
CA THR A 147 18.26 11.44 -15.30
C THR A 147 17.24 11.64 -16.43
N TYR A 148 17.36 10.87 -17.52
CA TYR A 148 16.46 10.88 -18.67
C TYR A 148 15.01 10.79 -18.20
N GLY A 149 14.22 11.82 -18.55
CA GLY A 149 12.79 11.87 -18.24
C GLY A 149 12.47 11.85 -16.75
N SER A 150 13.40 12.16 -15.84
CA SER A 150 13.12 12.07 -14.40
C SER A 150 12.09 13.09 -13.93
N HIS A 151 11.00 12.58 -13.34
CA HIS A 151 9.89 13.33 -12.73
C HIS A 151 9.05 12.39 -11.86
N ILE A 152 8.13 12.95 -11.07
CA ILE A 152 7.04 12.21 -10.44
C ILE A 152 5.75 12.50 -11.20
N HIS A 153 5.03 11.44 -11.55
CA HIS A 153 3.63 11.56 -11.93
C HIS A 153 2.77 11.32 -10.68
N PHE A 154 1.90 12.27 -10.34
CA PHE A 154 1.08 12.22 -9.13
C PHE A 154 -0.40 12.38 -9.44
N GLU A 155 -1.19 11.41 -9.02
CA GLU A 155 -2.64 11.42 -9.13
C GLU A 155 -3.27 11.42 -7.73
N VAL A 156 -4.40 12.11 -7.60
CA VAL A 156 -5.29 11.98 -6.44
C VAL A 156 -6.67 11.59 -6.96
N LEU A 157 -7.26 10.59 -6.32
CA LEU A 157 -8.58 10.08 -6.67
C LEU A 157 -9.54 10.22 -5.48
N ASP A 158 -10.81 10.45 -5.80
CA ASP A 158 -11.90 10.41 -4.82
C ASP A 158 -12.30 8.96 -4.44
N GLU A 159 -13.30 8.82 -3.57
CA GLU A 159 -13.80 7.52 -3.10
C GLU A 159 -14.39 6.63 -4.21
N ASN A 160 -14.75 7.22 -5.35
CA ASN A 160 -15.29 6.55 -6.52
C ASN A 160 -14.21 6.34 -7.60
N TYR A 161 -12.93 6.54 -7.28
CA TYR A 161 -11.80 6.46 -8.20
C TYR A 161 -11.85 7.47 -9.36
N ASN A 162 -12.52 8.61 -9.20
CA ASN A 162 -12.39 9.72 -10.16
C ASN A 162 -11.17 10.57 -9.81
N ASN A 163 -10.39 10.94 -10.82
CA ASN A 163 -9.27 11.86 -10.64
C ASN A 163 -9.77 13.25 -10.19
N ILE A 164 -9.05 13.86 -9.27
CA ILE A 164 -9.23 15.24 -8.82
C ILE A 164 -7.90 15.97 -8.86
N ASP A 165 -7.94 17.30 -8.83
CA ASP A 165 -6.73 18.13 -8.86
C ASP A 165 -5.78 17.77 -7.70
N PRO A 166 -4.57 17.27 -7.98
CA PRO A 166 -3.63 16.83 -6.95
C PRO A 166 -2.85 18.00 -6.32
N ARG A 167 -2.95 19.22 -6.86
CA ARG A 167 -2.05 20.34 -6.54
C ARG A 167 -2.00 20.67 -5.05
N GLU A 168 -3.16 20.74 -4.39
CA GLU A 168 -3.22 21.09 -2.97
C GLU A 168 -2.64 20.00 -2.05
N TYR A 169 -2.68 18.74 -2.49
CA TYR A 169 -2.05 17.63 -1.77
C TYR A 169 -0.55 17.63 -1.99
N ALA A 170 -0.09 17.89 -3.21
CA ALA A 170 1.34 17.95 -3.52
C ALA A 170 2.03 19.14 -2.84
N THR A 171 1.37 20.30 -2.79
CA THR A 171 1.88 21.53 -2.14
C THR A 171 1.72 21.53 -0.63
N PHE A 172 1.20 20.44 -0.05
CA PHE A 172 0.98 20.31 1.38
C PHE A 172 0.02 21.38 1.94
N ILE A 173 -0.86 21.95 1.10
CA ILE A 173 -1.98 22.80 1.58
C ILE A 173 -3.00 21.91 2.29
N LYS A 174 -3.32 20.77 1.68
CA LYS A 174 -4.15 19.74 2.29
C LYS A 174 -3.31 18.80 3.14
N GLU A 175 -3.86 18.47 4.30
CA GLU A 175 -3.31 17.49 5.22
C GLU A 175 -4.24 16.29 5.26
N LEU A 176 -3.66 15.12 4.99
CA LEU A 176 -4.38 13.85 4.99
C LEU A 176 -4.41 13.25 6.39
N LYS A 177 -5.49 12.56 6.73
CA LYS A 177 -5.58 11.83 7.98
C LYS A 177 -6.06 10.43 7.70
N TYR A 178 -5.16 9.46 7.83
CA TYR A 178 -5.58 8.08 7.83
C TYR A 178 -6.48 7.84 9.04
N ILE A 179 -7.64 7.25 8.78
CA ILE A 179 -8.55 6.81 9.82
C ILE A 179 -8.47 5.29 9.79
N GLU A 180 -7.73 4.73 10.74
CA GLU A 180 -7.67 3.30 10.92
C GLU A 180 -9.06 2.80 11.30
N GLN A 181 -9.60 1.87 10.52
CA GLN A 181 -10.92 1.32 10.77
C GLN A 181 -10.78 0.11 11.69
N THR A 182 -10.37 0.32 12.95
CA THR A 182 -10.25 -0.76 13.95
C THR A 182 -10.76 -0.28 15.29
N ASN A 183 -11.40 -1.16 16.04
CA ASN A 183 -11.70 -0.94 17.45
C ASN A 183 -10.44 -1.20 18.28
N VAL A 184 -10.39 -0.61 19.48
CA VAL A 184 -9.35 -0.93 20.47
C VAL A 184 -9.66 -2.32 21.04
N SER A 185 -8.62 -3.14 21.20
CA SER A 185 -8.70 -4.40 21.93
C SER A 185 -9.26 -4.16 23.34
N ASP A 186 -10.31 -4.88 23.72
CA ASP A 186 -10.92 -4.78 25.04
C ASP A 186 -11.32 -6.18 25.52
N ALA A 187 -10.53 -6.74 26.44
CA ALA A 187 -10.78 -8.06 27.02
C ALA A 187 -12.14 -8.16 27.74
N ARG A 188 -12.85 -7.05 28.00
CA ARG A 188 -14.20 -7.07 28.59
C ARG A 188 -15.30 -7.23 27.55
N LYS A 189 -14.96 -7.32 26.27
CA LYS A 189 -15.91 -7.46 25.16
C LYS A 189 -15.57 -8.66 24.31
N LYS A 190 -16.60 -9.30 23.77
CA LYS A 190 -16.43 -10.24 22.68
C LYS A 190 -16.03 -9.47 21.41
N GLN A 191 -14.88 -9.82 20.85
CA GLN A 191 -14.34 -9.16 19.66
C GLN A 191 -13.99 -10.18 18.59
N ILE A 192 -13.74 -9.70 17.38
CA ILE A 192 -13.09 -10.47 16.33
C ILE A 192 -11.81 -9.78 15.92
N LYS A 193 -10.80 -10.57 15.54
CA LYS A 193 -9.62 -10.13 14.80
C LYS A 193 -9.68 -10.69 13.39
N ILE A 194 -9.49 -9.83 12.41
CA ILE A 194 -9.47 -10.23 11.01
C ILE A 194 -8.12 -10.86 10.68
N ILE A 195 -8.13 -12.02 10.04
CA ILE A 195 -6.94 -12.75 9.59
C ILE A 195 -6.79 -12.70 8.07
N ALA A 196 -7.90 -12.62 7.34
CA ALA A 196 -7.86 -12.48 5.88
C ALA A 196 -7.47 -11.06 5.45
N ASP A 197 -6.77 -10.93 4.33
CA ASP A 197 -6.38 -9.65 3.73
C ASP A 197 -7.53 -8.65 3.66
N LYS A 198 -8.72 -9.13 3.28
CA LYS A 198 -9.94 -8.33 3.13
C LYS A 198 -11.20 -9.17 3.28
N ILE A 199 -12.17 -8.66 4.03
CA ILE A 199 -13.55 -9.18 4.09
C ILE A 199 -14.53 -8.04 3.86
N ASN A 200 -15.57 -8.24 3.04
CA ASN A 200 -16.58 -7.20 2.80
C ASN A 200 -17.56 -7.10 3.98
N ILE A 201 -17.90 -5.87 4.37
CA ILE A 201 -19.02 -5.60 5.28
C ILE A 201 -20.30 -5.56 4.45
N LYS A 202 -21.24 -6.42 4.80
CA LYS A 202 -22.55 -6.60 4.17
C LYS A 202 -23.64 -5.87 4.95
N GLN A 203 -24.63 -5.34 4.24
CA GLN A 203 -25.79 -4.68 4.87
C GLN A 203 -26.66 -5.65 5.69
N SER A 204 -26.73 -6.91 5.25
CA SER A 204 -27.51 -7.98 5.88
C SER A 204 -26.70 -9.29 5.87
N PRO A 205 -27.01 -10.30 6.72
CA PRO A 205 -26.26 -11.55 6.78
C PRO A 205 -26.61 -12.50 5.62
N THR A 206 -26.47 -12.02 4.39
CA THR A 206 -26.66 -12.80 3.16
C THR A 206 -25.63 -12.39 2.11
N ASN A 207 -25.28 -13.31 1.20
CA ASN A 207 -24.27 -13.06 0.17
C ASN A 207 -24.73 -12.01 -0.87
N GLU A 208 -26.05 -11.91 -1.08
CA GLU A 208 -26.71 -11.05 -2.07
C GLU A 208 -26.85 -9.61 -1.60
N SER A 209 -26.72 -9.36 -0.30
CA SER A 209 -26.84 -8.01 0.25
C SER A 209 -25.71 -7.09 -0.22
N ALA A 210 -25.97 -5.78 -0.23
CA ALA A 210 -25.02 -4.78 -0.69
C ALA A 210 -23.74 -4.78 0.18
N ASN A 211 -22.60 -4.55 -0.47
CA ASN A 211 -21.34 -4.23 0.23
C ASN A 211 -21.41 -2.78 0.70
N ILE A 212 -21.31 -2.56 1.99
CA ILE A 212 -21.36 -1.24 2.63
C ILE A 212 -20.01 -0.83 3.24
N GLY A 213 -19.00 -1.68 3.11
CA GLY A 213 -17.65 -1.43 3.57
C GLY A 213 -16.78 -2.68 3.45
N TYR A 214 -15.61 -2.65 4.05
CA TYR A 214 -14.73 -3.80 4.19
C TYR A 214 -13.88 -3.66 5.45
N VAL A 215 -13.32 -4.78 5.89
CA VAL A 215 -12.36 -4.92 6.96
C VAL A 215 -11.10 -5.57 6.41
N ASN A 216 -9.94 -5.30 7.00
CA ASN A 216 -8.63 -5.78 6.56
C ASN A 216 -7.95 -6.60 7.65
N GLU A 217 -6.93 -7.37 7.27
CA GLU A 217 -6.08 -8.15 8.17
C GLU A 217 -5.61 -7.32 9.39
N SER A 218 -5.57 -7.97 10.54
CA SER A 218 -5.19 -7.45 11.86
C SER A 218 -6.14 -6.43 12.50
N GLU A 219 -7.17 -5.96 11.80
CA GLU A 219 -8.20 -5.12 12.41
C GLU A 219 -9.03 -5.90 13.44
N VAL A 220 -9.45 -5.22 14.50
CA VAL A 220 -10.23 -5.76 15.61
C VAL A 220 -11.59 -5.07 15.66
N TYR A 221 -12.67 -5.82 15.90
CA TYR A 221 -14.02 -5.27 15.97
C TYR A 221 -14.85 -5.87 17.10
N ASP A 222 -15.68 -5.03 17.73
CA ASP A 222 -16.67 -5.47 18.71
C ASP A 222 -17.78 -6.28 18.00
N ILE A 223 -18.16 -7.43 18.59
CA ILE A 223 -19.29 -8.24 18.12
C ILE A 223 -20.58 -7.75 18.79
N ASN A 224 -21.52 -7.24 18.00
CA ASN A 224 -22.85 -6.84 18.49
C ASN A 224 -23.92 -7.93 18.32
N GLY A 225 -23.63 -8.96 17.53
CA GLY A 225 -24.54 -10.06 17.28
C GLY A 225 -23.95 -11.11 16.35
N VAL A 226 -24.53 -12.30 16.37
CA VAL A 226 -24.12 -13.43 15.53
C VAL A 226 -25.35 -14.03 14.86
N VAL A 227 -25.26 -14.29 13.56
CA VAL A 227 -26.26 -15.03 12.79
C VAL A 227 -25.56 -16.19 12.11
N GLU A 228 -26.04 -17.41 12.32
CA GLU A 228 -25.43 -18.60 11.74
C GLU A 228 -26.36 -19.24 10.71
N ASP A 229 -25.79 -19.68 9.60
CA ASP A 229 -26.42 -20.58 8.64
C ASP A 229 -25.59 -21.87 8.48
N GLU A 230 -26.01 -22.77 7.60
CA GLU A 230 -25.33 -24.07 7.41
C GLU A 230 -23.87 -23.93 6.95
N THR A 231 -23.54 -22.84 6.26
CA THR A 231 -22.26 -22.62 5.57
C THR A 231 -21.40 -21.52 6.18
N LYS A 232 -22.01 -20.56 6.88
CA LYS A 232 -21.36 -19.32 7.34
C LYS A 232 -21.79 -18.94 8.74
N THR A 233 -20.88 -18.23 9.41
CA THR A 233 -21.18 -17.44 10.61
C THR A 233 -21.06 -15.98 10.25
N TRP A 234 -22.11 -15.20 10.50
CA TRP A 234 -22.16 -13.78 10.24
C TRP A 234 -22.03 -13.00 11.55
N TYR A 235 -20.99 -12.18 11.65
CA TYR A 235 -20.75 -11.33 12.80
C TYR A 235 -21.26 -9.93 12.51
N ASN A 236 -22.24 -9.45 13.29
CA ASN A 236 -22.63 -8.05 13.27
C ASN A 236 -21.57 -7.23 14.01
N ILE A 237 -20.93 -6.31 13.31
CA ILE A 237 -19.87 -5.47 13.84
C ILE A 237 -20.25 -4.00 13.75
N LYS A 238 -19.64 -3.19 14.62
CA LYS A 238 -19.62 -1.74 14.50
C LYS A 238 -18.18 -1.26 14.43
N THR A 239 -17.83 -0.63 13.31
CA THR A 239 -16.51 -0.03 13.14
C THR A 239 -16.39 1.24 13.98
N ASN A 240 -15.16 1.63 14.34
CA ASN A 240 -14.89 2.91 14.99
C ASN A 240 -15.28 4.14 14.12
N THR A 241 -15.43 3.95 12.81
CA THR A 241 -15.94 4.95 11.85
C THR A 241 -17.47 5.02 11.80
N GLY A 242 -18.18 4.14 12.51
CA GLY A 242 -19.64 4.16 12.65
C GLY A 242 -20.40 3.29 11.64
N ILE A 243 -19.72 2.52 10.80
CA ILE A 243 -20.36 1.54 9.91
C ILE A 243 -20.88 0.38 10.77
N ILE A 244 -22.14 0.01 10.57
CA ILE A 244 -22.77 -1.15 11.23
C ILE A 244 -23.22 -2.11 10.14
N GLY A 245 -22.75 -3.36 10.20
CA GLY A 245 -23.06 -4.38 9.20
C GLY A 245 -22.57 -5.74 9.61
N PHE A 246 -22.61 -6.69 8.67
CA PHE A 246 -22.27 -8.09 8.88
C PHE A 246 -21.03 -8.48 8.09
N ILE A 247 -20.12 -9.21 8.71
CA ILE A 247 -19.04 -9.89 7.99
C ILE A 247 -19.21 -11.39 8.10
N SER A 248 -18.93 -12.12 7.02
CA SER A 248 -19.04 -13.58 6.99
C SER A 248 -17.70 -14.24 7.33
N ASN A 249 -17.76 -15.29 8.14
CA ASN A 249 -16.74 -16.32 8.24
C ASN A 249 -17.29 -17.61 7.65
N ASP A 250 -16.67 -18.09 6.56
CA ASP A 250 -17.04 -19.38 5.99
C ASP A 250 -16.62 -20.50 6.95
N LYS A 251 -17.53 -21.44 7.24
CA LYS A 251 -17.24 -22.53 8.18
C LYS A 251 -16.07 -23.37 7.68
N GLY A 252 -15.12 -23.67 8.57
CA GLY A 252 -13.88 -24.38 8.24
C GLY A 252 -12.76 -23.49 7.68
N THR A 253 -12.93 -22.16 7.68
CA THR A 253 -11.88 -21.21 7.33
C THR A 253 -11.35 -20.47 8.57
N ASN A 254 -10.11 -19.98 8.48
CA ASN A 254 -9.45 -19.20 9.53
C ASN A 254 -9.40 -17.71 9.18
N GLN A 255 -10.43 -17.18 8.51
CA GLN A 255 -10.44 -15.78 8.06
C GLN A 255 -10.70 -14.80 9.21
N ILE A 256 -11.35 -15.28 10.28
CA ILE A 256 -11.71 -14.51 11.46
C ILE A 256 -11.32 -15.31 12.70
N LEU A 257 -10.65 -14.64 13.63
CA LEU A 257 -10.41 -15.14 14.98
C LEU A 257 -11.41 -14.47 15.93
N VAL A 258 -12.23 -15.26 16.63
CA VAL A 258 -13.11 -14.76 17.69
C VAL A 258 -12.33 -14.68 19.00
N ILE A 259 -12.41 -13.53 19.67
CA ILE A 259 -11.81 -13.24 20.97
C ILE A 259 -12.96 -13.18 21.97
N GLU A 260 -13.01 -14.13 22.89
CA GLU A 260 -14.04 -14.20 23.93
C GLU A 260 -13.76 -13.21 25.08
N GLU A 261 -14.80 -12.85 25.83
CA GLU A 261 -14.66 -12.03 27.03
C GLU A 261 -13.76 -12.71 28.06
N GLY A 262 -12.85 -11.92 28.65
CA GLY A 262 -11.85 -12.38 29.62
C GLY A 262 -10.56 -12.90 28.99
N HIS A 263 -10.33 -12.73 27.69
CA HIS A 263 -9.07 -13.07 27.02
C HIS A 263 -8.45 -11.80 26.39
N ASP A 264 -7.21 -11.49 26.76
CA ASP A 264 -6.43 -10.39 26.16
C ASP A 264 -5.80 -10.81 24.82
N ILE A 265 -5.69 -9.86 23.88
CA ILE A 265 -5.00 -10.06 22.60
C ILE A 265 -3.48 -10.19 22.79
N GLU A 266 -2.93 -9.74 23.92
CA GLU A 266 -1.48 -9.79 24.23
C GLU A 266 -0.90 -11.23 24.27
N GLY A 267 -1.74 -12.27 24.23
CA GLY A 267 -1.31 -13.68 24.21
C GLY A 267 -1.49 -14.44 22.89
N LEU A 268 -1.89 -13.77 21.80
CA LEU A 268 -2.19 -14.43 20.50
C LEU A 268 -1.07 -14.34 19.46
N ILE A 269 0.17 -14.12 19.93
CA ILE A 269 1.34 -14.69 19.25
C ILE A 269 1.25 -16.19 19.53
N LYS A 270 1.18 -17.02 18.47
CA LYS A 270 1.14 -18.49 18.55
C LYS A 270 1.82 -18.98 19.82
N GLU A 271 1.10 -19.70 20.68
CA GLU A 271 1.74 -20.65 21.58
C GLU A 271 2.71 -21.46 20.74
N VAL A 272 3.98 -21.19 20.95
CA VAL A 272 5.05 -22.07 20.51
C VAL A 272 4.92 -23.23 21.46
N ASP A 273 4.42 -24.34 20.94
CA ASP A 273 4.53 -25.69 21.50
C ASP A 273 5.66 -25.76 22.54
N GLU A 274 5.30 -25.66 23.83
CA GLU A 274 6.22 -25.45 24.97
C GLU A 274 7.16 -26.66 25.22
N GLN A 275 7.25 -27.58 24.27
CA GLN A 275 8.15 -28.74 24.29
C GLN A 275 9.23 -28.74 23.20
N ARG A 276 9.56 -27.58 22.62
CA ARG A 276 10.74 -27.51 21.73
C ARG A 276 11.98 -27.08 22.50
N GLU A 277 12.95 -28.00 22.60
CA GLU A 277 14.31 -27.68 23.05
C GLU A 277 14.86 -26.51 22.25
N LEU A 278 14.98 -25.35 22.91
CA LEU A 278 15.64 -24.19 22.35
C LEU A 278 17.13 -24.50 22.21
N LYS A 279 17.65 -24.44 20.99
CA LYS A 279 19.08 -24.59 20.72
C LYS A 279 19.72 -23.22 20.66
N LEU A 280 20.63 -22.93 21.60
CA LEU A 280 21.47 -21.74 21.52
C LEU A 280 22.34 -21.79 20.25
N ILE A 281 22.17 -20.79 19.38
CA ILE A 281 22.93 -20.69 18.11
C ILE A 281 24.05 -19.67 18.17
N TYR A 282 23.95 -18.66 19.03
CA TYR A 282 24.95 -17.60 19.15
C TYR A 282 24.79 -16.82 20.46
N THR A 283 25.89 -16.36 21.05
CA THR A 283 25.92 -15.47 22.21
C THR A 283 26.63 -14.18 21.82
N CYS A 284 26.02 -13.03 22.09
CA CYS A 284 26.62 -11.72 21.86
C CYS A 284 27.71 -11.44 22.90
N GLU A 285 28.98 -11.67 22.56
CA GLU A 285 30.09 -11.52 23.50
C GLU A 285 30.50 -10.06 23.80
N LYS A 286 30.03 -9.09 23.01
CA LYS A 286 30.37 -7.67 23.14
C LYS A 286 29.19 -6.77 22.75
N ASP A 287 29.18 -5.56 23.27
CA ASP A 287 28.22 -4.53 22.83
C ASP A 287 28.46 -4.21 21.34
N GLY A 288 27.41 -4.28 20.53
CA GLY A 288 27.51 -4.06 19.10
C GLY A 288 26.24 -4.41 18.33
N VAL A 289 26.31 -4.28 17.00
CA VAL A 289 25.21 -4.60 16.09
C VAL A 289 25.44 -6.00 15.51
N TYR A 290 24.46 -6.88 15.69
CA TYR A 290 24.47 -8.24 15.17
C TYR A 290 23.38 -8.40 14.11
N ALA A 291 23.70 -9.06 13.00
CA ALA A 291 22.76 -9.35 11.93
C ALA A 291 22.45 -10.84 11.90
N VAL A 292 21.15 -11.19 11.95
CA VAL A 292 20.66 -12.57 11.84
C VAL A 292 19.72 -12.67 10.66
N ARG A 293 19.96 -13.65 9.77
CA ARG A 293 19.09 -13.93 8.63
C ARG A 293 18.21 -15.12 8.96
N LEU A 294 16.90 -14.90 8.96
CA LEU A 294 15.88 -15.91 9.22
C LEU A 294 15.26 -16.41 7.90
N GLN A 295 14.85 -17.67 7.86
CA GLN A 295 14.02 -18.21 6.78
C GLN A 295 12.53 -17.95 7.06
N LYS A 296 11.71 -18.04 6.01
CA LYS A 296 10.26 -17.86 6.13
C LYS A 296 9.67 -18.92 7.06
N GLY A 297 9.19 -18.49 8.23
CA GLY A 297 8.62 -19.36 9.27
C GLY A 297 9.52 -19.59 10.48
N ASP A 298 10.75 -19.08 10.49
CA ASP A 298 11.62 -19.13 11.65
C ASP A 298 11.17 -18.13 12.72
N ASN A 299 11.29 -18.53 13.99
CA ASN A 299 11.10 -17.66 15.15
C ASN A 299 12.48 -17.34 15.76
N LEU A 300 12.73 -16.06 16.05
CA LEU A 300 13.94 -15.62 16.76
C LEU A 300 13.59 -15.37 18.23
N TYR A 301 14.34 -16.01 19.13
CA TYR A 301 14.27 -15.77 20.56
C TYR A 301 15.52 -15.03 21.01
N LEU A 302 15.33 -13.92 21.72
CA LEU A 302 16.39 -13.16 22.36
C LEU A 302 16.22 -13.34 23.87
N ASP A 303 17.23 -13.95 24.50
CA ASP A 303 17.33 -14.01 25.95
C ASP A 303 18.18 -12.81 26.40
N MET A 304 17.64 -11.98 27.31
CA MET A 304 18.25 -10.72 27.77
C MET A 304 18.76 -10.84 29.19
#